data_AF-A0A7C1Y458-F1
#
_entry.id   AF-A0A7C1Y458-F1
#
_cell.length_a   1.000
_cell.length_b   1.000
_cell.length_c   1.000
_cell.angle_alpha   90.00
_cell.angle_beta   90.00
_cell.angle_gamma   90.00
#
_symmetry.space_group_name_H-M   'P 1'
#
loop_
_entity.id
_entity.type
_entity.pdbx_description
1 polymer ?
#
loop_
_entity_poly.entity_id
_entity_poly.type
_entity_poly.pdbx_seq_one_letter_code
_entity_poly.pdbx_strand_id
1 'polypeptide(L)' 'MPLLDDYYTDPEFAREMGVKTRTTKSWRDNRTGPPVTFIAGRPRYRKEAVRQWLLAREIDLSKRARRRGAA' A
#
# COMPACT_ATOMS: atom_id res chain seq x y z
N MET A 1 15.10 -20.22 5.16
CA MET A 1 14.46 -18.90 4.97
C MET A 1 13.03 -18.98 5.48
N PRO A 2 12.67 -18.25 6.55
CA PRO A 2 11.30 -18.16 7.03
C PRO A 2 10.32 -17.68 5.94
N LEU A 3 9.20 -18.39 5.76
CA LEU A 3 8.15 -18.07 4.77
C LEU A 3 7.56 -16.65 4.93
N LEU A 4 7.64 -16.08 6.14
CA LEU A 4 7.02 -14.81 6.49
C LEU A 4 7.95 -13.60 6.33
N ASP A 5 9.22 -13.77 5.92
CA ASP A 5 10.16 -12.65 5.75
C ASP A 5 9.72 -11.67 4.65
N ASP A 6 8.95 -12.14 3.68
CA ASP A 6 8.39 -11.32 2.59
C ASP A 6 7.10 -10.57 2.98
N TYR A 7 6.68 -10.68 4.24
CA TYR A 7 5.47 -10.06 4.76
C TYR A 7 5.79 -9.05 5.85
N TYR A 8 5.33 -7.82 5.67
CA TYR A 8 5.24 -6.88 6.77
C TYR A 8 4.11 -7.27 7.73
N THR A 9 4.36 -7.15 9.03
CA THR A 9 3.30 -6.96 10.02
C THR A 9 2.57 -5.62 9.79
N ASP A 10 1.39 -5.46 10.38
CA ASP A 10 0.69 -4.17 10.41
C ASP A 10 1.55 -2.99 10.92
N PRO A 11 2.23 -3.07 12.08
CA PRO A 11 3.09 -1.98 12.55
C PRO A 11 4.31 -1.74 11.65
N GLU A 12 4.91 -2.77 11.06
CA GLU A 12 6.02 -2.59 10.12
C GLU A 12 5.56 -1.90 8.84
N PHE A 13 4.43 -2.32 8.28
CA PHE A 13 3.85 -1.68 7.11
C PHE A 13 3.48 -0.22 7.40
N ALA A 14 2.88 0.05 8.55
CA ALA A 14 2.53 1.40 8.97
C ALA A 14 3.79 2.29 9.07
N ARG A 15 4.86 1.77 9.69
CA ARG A 15 6.15 2.47 9.81
C ARG A 15 6.77 2.73 8.43
N GLU A 16 6.80 1.73 7.56
CA GLU A 16 7.35 1.83 6.20
C GLU A 16 6.62 2.91 5.39
N MET A 17 5.29 2.97 5.53
CA MET A 17 4.47 3.96 4.84
C MET A 17 4.42 5.33 5.54
N GLY A 18 5.07 5.50 6.69
CA GLY A 18 5.04 6.74 7.47
C GLY A 18 3.67 7.09 8.06
N VAL A 19 2.81 6.10 8.29
CA VAL A 19 1.45 6.27 8.82
C VAL A 19 1.26 5.57 10.16
N LYS A 20 0.17 5.89 10.86
CA LYS A 20 -0.22 5.19 12.09
C LYS A 20 -0.98 3.90 11.73
N THR A 21 -0.90 2.87 12.59
CA THR A 21 -1.68 1.61 12.43
C THR A 21 -3.19 1.84 12.29
N ARG A 22 -3.72 2.90 12.92
CA ARG A 22 -5.11 3.33 12.74
C ARG A 22 -5.43 3.68 11.27
N THR A 23 -4.50 4.34 10.57
CA THR A 23 -4.64 4.66 9.14
C THR A 23 -4.64 3.39 8.32
N THR A 24 -3.74 2.44 8.63
CA THR A 24 -3.72 1.14 7.96
C THR A 24 -5.02 0.36 8.15
N LYS A 25 -5.62 0.42 9.36
CA LYS A 25 -6.95 -0.14 9.62
C LYS A 25 -8.02 0.53 8.76
N SER A 26 -8.06 1.86 8.75
CA SER A 26 -9.00 2.62 7.93
C SER A 26 -8.86 2.32 6.44
N TRP A 27 -7.63 2.12 5.92
CA TRP A 27 -7.42 1.70 4.53
C TRP A 27 -7.99 0.32 4.22
N ARG A 28 -7.96 -0.62 5.17
CA ARG A 28 -8.61 -1.93 5.01
C ARG A 28 -10.12 -1.80 4.99
N ASP A 29 -10.67 -1.07 5.96
CA ASP A 29 -12.12 -0.88 6.11
C ASP A 29 -12.71 -0.19 4.86
N ASN A 30 -12.01 0.81 4.33
CA ASN A 30 -12.39 1.54 3.12
C ASN A 30 -11.95 0.86 1.82
N ARG A 31 -11.21 -0.25 1.89
CA ARG A 31 -10.63 -0.97 0.73
C ARG A 31 -9.78 -0.08 -0.19
N THR A 32 -9.08 0.90 0.38
CA THR A 32 -8.26 1.89 -0.34
C THR A 32 -6.75 1.63 -0.25
N GLY A 33 -6.34 0.59 0.48
CA GLY A 33 -4.95 0.20 0.71
C GLY A 33 -4.43 -0.93 -0.20
N PRO A 34 -3.19 -1.39 0.03
CA PRO A 34 -2.63 -2.52 -0.69
C PRO A 34 -3.31 -3.84 -0.31
N PRO A 35 -3.15 -4.89 -1.13
CA PRO A 35 -3.64 -6.22 -0.82
C PRO A 35 -3.16 -6.71 0.55
N VAL A 36 -4.08 -7.26 1.34
CA VAL A 36 -3.83 -7.75 2.70
C VAL A 36 -4.06 -9.25 2.75
N THR A 37 -3.17 -9.97 3.43
CA THR A 37 -3.33 -11.40 3.76
C THR A 37 -3.59 -11.53 5.25
N PHE A 38 -4.59 -12.30 5.65
CA PHE A 38 -4.83 -12.59 7.06
C PHE A 38 -4.19 -13.93 7.41
N ILE A 39 -3.19 -13.90 8.30
CA ILE A 39 -2.51 -15.09 8.79
C ILE A 39 -2.78 -15.19 10.28
N ALA A 40 -3.43 -16.28 10.72
CA ALA A 40 -3.87 -16.48 12.11
C ALA A 40 -4.67 -15.26 12.67
N GLY A 41 -5.55 -14.67 11.83
CA GLY A 41 -6.36 -13.51 12.21
C GLY A 41 -5.61 -12.18 12.26
N ARG A 42 -4.32 -12.14 11.93
CA ARG A 42 -3.52 -10.90 11.91
C ARG A 42 -3.28 -10.42 10.47
N PRO A 43 -3.46 -9.13 10.17
CA PRO A 43 -3.18 -8.60 8.84
C PRO A 43 -1.67 -8.60 8.56
N ARG A 44 -1.31 -9.08 7.37
CA ARG A 44 0.04 -9.16 6.83
C ARG A 44 0.07 -8.59 5.42
N TYR A 45 1.15 -7.91 5.08
CA TYR A 45 1.31 -7.23 3.80
C TYR A 45 2.51 -7.78 3.05
N ARG A 46 2.27 -8.45 1.93
CA ARG A 46 3.36 -8.96 1.10
C ARG A 46 4.11 -7.79 0.47
N LYS A 47 5.42 -7.72 0.65
CA LYS A 47 6.30 -6.64 0.15
C LYS A 47 6.09 -6.38 -1.35
N GLU A 48 6.05 -7.45 -2.14
CA GLU A 48 5.82 -7.38 -3.60
C GLU A 48 4.44 -6.81 -3.94
N ALA A 49 3.38 -7.23 -3.24
CA ALA A 49 2.03 -6.73 -3.48
C ALA A 49 1.89 -5.24 -3.12
N VAL A 50 2.54 -4.80 -2.04
CA VAL A 50 2.63 -3.38 -1.68
C VAL A 50 3.34 -2.59 -2.77
N ARG A 51 4.46 -3.10 -3.30
CA ARG A 51 5.20 -2.46 -4.39
C ARG A 51 4.34 -2.30 -5.64
N GLN A 52 3.64 -3.36 -6.05
CA GLN A 52 2.73 -3.30 -7.21
C GLN A 52 1.59 -2.29 -6.99
N TRP A 53 1.05 -2.23 -5.78
CA TRP A 53 0.03 -1.24 -5.42
C TRP A 53 0.55 0.20 -5.50
N LEU A 54 1.78 0.46 -5.07
CA LEU A 54 2.41 1.78 -5.21
C LEU A 54 2.59 2.16 -6.68
N LEU A 55 3.11 1.24 -7.49
CA LEU A 55 3.31 1.45 -8.93
C LEU A 55 1.98 1.75 -9.65
N ALA A 56 0.92 1.02 -9.31
CA ALA A 56 -0.40 1.24 -9.90
C ALA A 56 -1.03 2.61 -9.53
N ARG A 57 -0.53 3.26 -8.47
CA ARG A 57 -1.00 4.57 -8.00
C ARG A 57 -0.11 5.72 -8.44
N GLU A 58 1.01 5.42 -9.09
CA GLU A 58 1.91 6.45 -9.59
C GLU A 58 1.19 7.26 -10.68
N ILE A 59 1.14 8.58 -10.48
CA ILE A 59 0.53 9.50 -11.44
C ILE A 59 1.67 10.29 -12.08
N ASP A 60 1.78 10.17 -13.40
CA ASP A 60 2.69 11.00 -14.18
C ASP A 60 2.15 12.45 -14.24
N LEU A 61 2.71 13.31 -13.41
CA LEU A 61 2.34 14.72 -13.33
C LEU A 61 2.72 15.50 -14.62
N SER A 62 3.70 15.02 -15.39
CA SER A 62 4.08 15.64 -16.66
C SER A 62 3.00 15.49 -17.73
N LYS A 63 2.31 14.35 -17.75
CA LYS A 63 1.14 14.12 -18.63
C LYS A 63 -0.09 14.92 -18.22
N ARG A 64 -0.26 15.21 -16.92
CA ARG A 64 -1.39 16.03 -16.42
C ARG A 64 -1.31 17.48 -16.86
N ALA A 65 -0.11 18.06 -16.93
CA ALA A 65 0.08 19.45 -17.38
C ALA A 65 -0.33 19.67 -18.84
N ARG A 66 -0.07 18.68 -19.72
CA ARG A 66 -0.31 18.80 -21.17
C ARG A 66 -1.79 18.89 -21.56
N ARG A 67 -2.71 18.38 -20.72
CA ARG A 67 -4.17 18.46 -20.97
C ARG A 67 -4.79 19.82 -20.64
N ARG A 68 -4.11 20.68 -19.87
CA ARG A 68 -4.63 22.01 -19.47
C ARG A 68 -4.25 23.15 -20.42
N GLY A 69 -3.37 22.91 -21.39
CA GLY A 69 -2.94 23.90 -22.38
C GLY A 69 -3.63 23.81 -23.74
N ALA A 70 -4.63 22.95 -23.89
CA ALA A 70 -5.45 22.82 -25.09
C ALA A 70 -6.89 23.24 -24.75
N ALA A 71 -7.08 24.55 -24.55
CA ALA A 71 -8.38 25.20 -24.41
C ALA A 71 -8.29 26.57 -25.09
#